data_AF-A0A6S7HIT7-F1
#
_entry.id   AF-A0A6S7HIT7-F1
#
_cell.length_a   1.000
_cell.length_b   1.000
_cell.length_c   1.000
_cell.angle_alpha   90.00
_cell.angle_beta   90.00
_cell.angle_gamma   90.00
#
_symmetry.space_group_name_H-M   'P 1'
#
loop_
_entity.id
_entity.type
_entity.pdbx_description
1 polymer ?
#
loop_
_entity_poly.entity_id
_entity_poly.type
_entity_poly.pdbx_seq_one_letter_code
_entity_poly.pdbx_strand_id
1 'polypeptide(L)'
;MFSNVSTDRTARAICDAVKRLLSRYGESVKAKLIMQTYDGAAVMSGHLNGVQTLVRQDYAFAFFFHCAAHRLNLVLCQSALNIKERFDALEGALIQIKDAPRHMNIQGCITEFVKLLKLNAVSAVSSASAERFFSCLEEYEDHPSITTIPLSETLSDIHITPDEVKNILLSLDDNKATGPDNIPAKLLRCSAPQICSSLCDLFNLSLKCGKIPAAWKISNVVPIPKKGLLKVVSNYRPISLLSIVSKVFERCVYNRLIAHVSINLHHLQFGFLRGKSTTAQLLQVLQEIGEKLDKRVQTDIIYLDFAKAFDRVDHRLLVRKLKKFGIGGTLLKWFEDYLTNRHQRVTVLGKTSHSLPVLSGVPQGSILGPLLFVIYVNDLPQETSTSSIALYADDTKCYRPVRSHKDEQYLQKDLDGINNWCELWRMDLNQSKCEVLSVTRNLKLVPSSYHL
;
A
#
# COMPACT_ATOMS: atom_id res chain seq x y z
N MET A 1 40.15 0.13 25.46
CA MET A 1 40.38 -1.12 26.19
C MET A 1 39.10 -1.33 26.98
N PHE A 2 38.19 -2.18 26.50
CA PHE A 2 37.03 -2.62 27.26
C PHE A 2 36.80 -4.08 26.92
N SER A 3 37.33 -4.93 27.77
CA SER A 3 37.14 -6.38 27.78
C SER A 3 36.22 -6.69 28.95
N ASN A 4 34.90 -6.67 28.72
CA ASN A 4 33.98 -7.32 29.64
C ASN A 4 33.19 -8.35 28.84
N VAL A 5 33.80 -9.51 28.69
CA VAL A 5 33.16 -10.68 28.11
C VAL A 5 32.25 -11.23 29.19
N SER A 6 30.97 -11.43 28.86
CA SER A 6 30.07 -12.25 29.68
C SER A 6 30.80 -13.51 30.10
N THR A 7 30.72 -13.89 31.37
CA THR A 7 31.25 -15.19 31.82
C THR A 7 30.53 -16.36 31.13
N ASP A 8 29.41 -16.10 30.45
CA ASP A 8 28.70 -17.03 29.57
C ASP A 8 29.63 -17.64 28.50
N ARG A 9 29.80 -18.97 28.58
CA ARG A 9 30.57 -19.80 27.63
C ARG A 9 30.11 -19.59 26.18
N THR A 10 28.83 -19.30 25.97
CA THR A 10 28.21 -19.14 24.66
C THR A 10 28.68 -17.85 23.98
N ALA A 11 28.80 -16.74 24.73
CA ALA A 11 29.28 -15.46 24.21
C ALA A 11 30.76 -15.54 23.77
N ARG A 12 31.59 -16.29 24.49
CA ARG A 12 32.98 -16.57 24.10
C ARG A 12 33.08 -17.39 22.83
N ALA A 13 32.27 -18.46 22.70
CA ALA A 13 32.26 -19.29 21.49
C ALA A 13 31.83 -18.50 20.23
N ILE A 14 30.83 -17.61 20.37
CA ILE A 14 30.40 -16.70 19.30
C ILE A 14 31.54 -15.74 18.91
N CYS A 15 32.25 -15.19 19.90
CA CYS A 15 33.37 -14.29 19.66
C CYS A 15 34.50 -14.96 18.86
N ASP A 16 34.90 -16.17 19.24
CA ASP A 16 35.96 -16.91 18.57
C ASP A 16 35.54 -17.36 17.17
N ALA A 17 34.26 -17.68 16.96
CA ALA A 17 33.73 -18.00 15.64
C ALA A 17 33.82 -16.78 14.69
N VAL A 18 33.38 -15.60 15.15
CA VAL A 18 33.41 -14.38 14.34
C VAL A 18 34.85 -13.94 14.04
N LYS A 19 35.75 -13.98 15.03
CA LYS A 19 37.18 -13.65 14.82
C LYS A 19 37.86 -14.62 13.83
N ARG A 20 37.62 -15.93 13.96
CA ARG A 20 38.16 -16.93 13.02
C ARG A 20 37.64 -16.72 11.61
N LEU A 21 36.37 -16.37 11.46
CA LEU A 21 35.75 -16.12 10.18
C LEU A 21 36.35 -14.88 9.50
N LEU A 22 36.54 -13.79 10.25
CA LEU A 22 37.19 -12.58 9.74
C LEU A 22 38.67 -12.82 9.38
N SER A 23 39.40 -13.62 10.15
CA SER A 23 40.81 -13.93 9.87
C SER A 23 41.03 -14.77 8.61
N ARG A 24 40.04 -15.59 8.18
CA ARG A 24 40.13 -16.40 6.96
C ARG A 24 40.05 -15.57 5.66
N TYR A 25 39.55 -14.35 5.74
CA TYR A 25 39.41 -13.45 4.57
C TYR A 25 40.55 -12.42 4.48
N GLY A 26 41.71 -12.72 5.07
CA GLY A 26 42.94 -11.94 4.86
C GLY A 26 43.01 -10.63 5.65
N GLU A 27 42.11 -10.38 6.59
CA GLU A 27 42.26 -9.25 7.50
C GLU A 27 43.20 -9.64 8.64
N SER A 28 44.41 -9.07 8.63
CA SER A 28 45.14 -8.82 9.88
C SER A 28 44.20 -7.95 10.73
N VAL A 29 43.57 -8.54 11.75
CA VAL A 29 42.56 -7.93 12.60
C VAL A 29 43.15 -6.73 13.34
N LYS A 30 43.22 -5.58 12.66
CA LYS A 30 43.26 -4.28 13.32
C LYS A 30 41.83 -3.81 13.65
N ALA A 31 40.80 -4.53 13.17
CA ALA A 31 39.42 -4.24 13.50
C ALA A 31 39.21 -4.45 15.00
N LYS A 32 38.91 -3.35 15.70
CA LYS A 32 38.73 -3.37 17.15
C LYS A 32 37.32 -3.89 17.41
N LEU A 33 37.19 -5.19 17.63
CA LEU A 33 35.93 -5.79 18.06
C LEU A 33 35.72 -5.48 19.55
N ILE A 34 34.71 -4.67 19.85
CA ILE A 34 34.35 -4.26 21.22
C ILE A 34 33.04 -4.97 21.61
N MET A 35 32.98 -5.53 22.82
CA MET A 35 31.80 -6.25 23.31
C MET A 35 31.41 -5.81 24.71
N GLN A 36 30.12 -5.79 24.97
CA GLN A 36 29.54 -5.45 26.27
C GLN A 36 28.31 -6.31 26.58
N THR A 37 28.22 -6.77 27.83
CA THR A 37 27.04 -7.46 28.37
C THR A 37 25.92 -6.51 28.73
N TYR A 38 24.69 -7.00 28.66
CA TYR A 38 23.49 -6.20 28.82
C TYR A 38 23.00 -6.20 30.28
N ASP A 39 23.60 -5.40 31.15
CA ASP A 39 23.05 -5.04 32.46
C ASP A 39 22.63 -3.56 32.47
N GLY A 40 21.32 -3.33 32.30
CA GLY A 40 20.69 -2.02 32.44
C GLY A 40 20.10 -1.49 31.13
N ALA A 41 18.77 -1.47 31.05
CA ALA A 41 17.97 -0.97 29.93
C ALA A 41 18.11 0.54 29.61
N ALA A 42 19.15 1.22 30.12
CA ALA A 42 19.37 2.65 29.95
C ALA A 42 20.38 3.04 28.84
N VAL A 43 21.15 2.09 28.29
CA VAL A 43 22.35 2.42 27.48
C VAL A 43 22.13 2.36 25.96
N MET A 44 20.92 1.98 25.49
CA MET A 44 20.56 1.88 24.06
C MET A 44 19.59 2.98 23.60
N SER A 45 19.42 4.07 24.37
CA SER A 45 18.71 5.24 23.86
C SER A 45 19.68 6.08 23.02
N GLY A 46 19.21 6.57 21.86
CA GLY A 46 19.90 7.57 21.05
C GLY A 46 19.95 8.96 21.71
N HIS A 47 20.02 9.01 23.05
CA HIS A 47 20.25 10.24 23.80
C HIS A 47 21.74 10.61 23.77
N LEU A 48 22.01 11.90 23.98
CA LEU A 48 23.37 12.40 24.19
C LEU A 48 24.00 11.62 25.37
N ASN A 49 25.17 11.02 25.14
CA ASN A 49 25.96 10.17 26.06
C ASN A 49 25.65 8.65 26.08
N GLY A 50 24.80 8.13 25.19
CA GLY A 50 24.66 6.67 24.99
C GLY A 50 25.93 6.03 24.41
N VAL A 51 26.22 4.77 24.74
CA VAL A 51 27.45 4.06 24.29
C VAL A 51 27.58 4.02 22.77
N GLN A 52 26.47 3.92 22.04
CA GLN A 52 26.50 3.98 20.57
C GLN A 52 26.89 5.37 20.05
N THR A 53 26.43 6.43 20.73
CA THR A 53 26.73 7.82 20.39
C THR A 53 28.22 8.11 20.64
N LEU A 54 28.76 7.67 21.78
CA LEU A 54 30.17 7.83 22.14
C LEU A 54 31.08 7.05 21.17
N VAL A 55 30.73 5.82 20.81
CA VAL A 55 31.54 5.03 19.86
C VAL A 55 31.51 5.61 18.44
N ARG A 56 30.39 6.22 18.03
CA ARG A 56 30.28 6.93 16.74
C ARG A 56 31.10 8.23 16.67
N GLN A 57 31.43 8.84 17.81
CA GLN A 57 32.31 10.01 17.85
C GLN A 57 33.75 9.65 17.48
N ASP A 58 34.26 8.53 17.99
CA ASP A 58 35.63 8.07 17.73
C ASP A 58 35.75 7.20 16.46
N TYR A 59 34.66 6.58 16.01
CA TYR A 59 34.61 5.73 14.82
C TYR A 59 33.37 6.08 13.97
N ALA A 60 33.55 6.95 12.98
CA ALA A 60 32.48 7.41 12.08
C ALA A 60 31.72 6.25 11.39
N PHE A 61 32.41 5.13 11.14
CA PHE A 61 31.85 3.90 10.61
C PHE A 61 32.04 2.76 11.62
N ALA A 62 31.08 2.62 12.53
CA ALA A 62 30.99 1.51 13.47
C ALA A 62 29.72 0.69 13.20
N PHE A 63 29.89 -0.63 13.10
CA PHE A 63 28.77 -1.56 12.96
C PHE A 63 28.36 -2.09 14.32
N PHE A 64 27.13 -1.81 14.74
CA PHE A 64 26.56 -2.28 16.00
C PHE A 64 25.69 -3.50 15.75
N PHE A 65 25.94 -4.56 16.52
CA PHE A 65 25.18 -5.80 16.49
C PHE A 65 24.53 -5.99 17.85
N HIS A 66 23.23 -6.28 17.84
CA HIS A 66 22.50 -6.62 19.04
C HIS A 66 22.03 -8.08 18.95
N CYS A 67 22.46 -8.92 19.89
CA CYS A 67 21.95 -10.27 20.04
C CYS A 67 21.13 -10.33 21.33
N ALA A 68 19.82 -10.12 21.18
CA ALA A 68 18.88 -10.12 22.30
C ALA A 68 18.85 -11.46 23.05
N ALA A 69 18.92 -12.57 22.31
CA ALA A 69 18.87 -13.93 22.86
C ALA A 69 20.05 -14.24 23.81
N HIS A 70 21.20 -13.60 23.61
CA HIS A 70 22.40 -13.80 24.43
C HIS A 70 22.80 -12.54 25.21
N ARG A 71 21.91 -11.52 25.27
CA ARG A 71 22.15 -10.24 25.98
C ARG A 71 23.51 -9.63 25.64
N LEU A 72 23.83 -9.59 24.34
CA LEU A 72 25.16 -9.27 23.85
C LEU A 72 25.12 -8.13 22.82
N ASN A 73 25.94 -7.10 23.04
CA ASN A 73 26.23 -6.09 22.03
C ASN A 73 27.64 -6.31 21.48
N LEU A 74 27.77 -6.44 20.15
CA LEU A 74 29.07 -6.42 19.48
C LEU A 74 29.20 -5.12 18.68
N VAL A 75 30.39 -4.55 18.66
CA VAL A 75 30.73 -3.42 17.81
C VAL A 75 31.97 -3.75 17.00
N LEU A 76 31.85 -3.73 15.69
CA LEU A 76 32.99 -3.78 14.77
C LEU A 76 33.36 -2.34 14.41
N CYS A 77 34.51 -1.90 14.93
CA CYS A 77 35.10 -0.62 14.58
C CYS A 77 36.31 -0.86 13.67
N GLN A 78 36.19 -0.59 12.36
CA GLN A 78 37.34 -0.07 11.59
C GLN A 78 37.06 0.45 10.16
N SER A 79 37.96 1.36 9.80
CA SER A 79 38.13 2.16 8.59
C SER A 79 38.67 1.38 7.38
N ALA A 80 37.88 1.20 6.30
CA ALA A 80 38.40 0.90 4.96
C ALA A 80 37.36 1.19 3.86
N LEU A 81 37.85 1.69 2.72
CA LEU A 81 37.18 2.45 1.66
C LEU A 81 36.32 1.66 0.65
N ASN A 82 36.14 0.34 0.75
CA ASN A 82 35.39 -0.42 -0.27
C ASN A 82 34.45 -1.47 0.33
N ILE A 83 33.16 -1.11 0.40
CA ILE A 83 32.06 -1.90 0.96
C ILE A 83 31.55 -2.99 -0.01
N LYS A 84 31.75 -2.81 -1.33
CA LYS A 84 31.13 -3.65 -2.37
C LYS A 84 31.78 -5.02 -2.51
N GLU A 85 33.11 -5.09 -2.64
CA GLU A 85 33.85 -6.37 -2.70
C GLU A 85 33.72 -7.18 -1.39
N ARG A 86 33.47 -6.48 -0.27
CA ARG A 86 33.25 -7.10 1.04
C ARG A 86 31.86 -7.72 1.19
N PHE A 87 30.86 -7.22 0.45
CA PHE A 87 29.51 -7.78 0.41
C PHE A 87 29.51 -9.17 -0.22
N ASP A 88 30.22 -9.32 -1.34
CA ASP A 88 30.29 -10.57 -2.10
C ASP A 88 31.09 -11.65 -1.33
N ALA A 89 32.14 -11.27 -0.60
CA ALA A 89 32.90 -12.18 0.26
C ALA A 89 32.09 -12.70 1.46
N LEU A 90 31.26 -11.86 2.09
CA LEU A 90 30.38 -12.24 3.20
C LEU A 90 29.21 -13.12 2.74
N GLU A 91 28.65 -12.86 1.56
CA GLU A 91 27.60 -13.70 0.96
C GLU A 91 28.13 -15.10 0.61
N GLY A 92 29.37 -15.20 0.10
CA GLY A 92 30.05 -16.48 -0.12
C GLY A 92 30.34 -17.28 1.15
N ALA A 93 30.76 -16.62 2.23
CA ALA A 93 31.00 -17.26 3.54
C ALA A 93 29.72 -17.85 4.16
N LEU A 94 28.59 -17.20 3.95
CA LEU A 94 27.29 -17.58 4.52
C LEU A 94 26.71 -18.85 3.89
N ILE A 95 27.07 -19.16 2.64
CA ILE A 95 26.67 -20.40 1.96
C ILE A 95 27.30 -21.62 2.65
N GLN A 96 28.54 -21.50 3.15
CA GLN A 96 29.23 -22.61 3.83
C GLN A 96 28.76 -22.87 5.27
N ILE A 97 27.96 -21.98 5.87
CA ILE A 97 27.45 -22.13 7.25
C ILE A 97 26.09 -22.85 7.28
N LYS A 98 25.46 -23.11 6.12
CA LYS A 98 24.19 -23.87 6.04
C LYS A 98 24.26 -25.27 6.66
N ASP A 99 25.45 -25.82 6.85
CA ASP A 99 25.68 -27.15 7.43
C ASP A 99 25.99 -27.13 8.94
N ALA A 100 25.87 -25.98 9.62
CA ALA A 100 26.11 -25.90 11.07
C ALA A 100 24.93 -26.48 11.90
N PRO A 101 25.19 -27.18 13.03
CA PRO A 101 24.14 -27.87 13.79
C PRO A 101 23.07 -26.94 14.37
N ARG A 102 21.81 -27.38 14.33
CA ARG A 102 20.55 -26.66 14.66
C ARG A 102 20.41 -26.09 16.09
N HIS A 103 21.41 -26.21 16.97
CA HIS A 103 21.27 -25.80 18.38
C HIS A 103 21.69 -24.37 18.70
N MET A 104 22.08 -23.57 17.71
CA MET A 104 22.42 -22.17 17.88
C MET A 104 21.58 -21.34 16.90
N ASN A 105 20.71 -20.47 17.41
CA ASN A 105 19.82 -19.60 16.63
C ASN A 105 20.58 -18.44 15.94
N ILE A 106 21.72 -18.77 15.33
CA ILE A 106 22.59 -17.88 14.55
C ILE A 106 21.89 -17.44 13.25
N GLN A 107 21.01 -18.30 12.71
CA GLN A 107 20.22 -18.03 11.50
C GLN A 107 19.35 -16.76 11.62
N GLY A 108 18.72 -16.55 12.80
CA GLY A 108 17.88 -15.38 13.06
C GLY A 108 18.68 -14.08 13.12
N CYS A 109 19.83 -14.09 13.81
CA CYS A 109 20.73 -12.93 13.87
C CYS A 109 21.33 -12.56 12.51
N ILE A 110 21.63 -13.56 11.66
CA ILE A 110 22.14 -13.35 10.30
C ILE A 110 21.04 -12.79 9.36
N THR A 111 19.80 -13.24 9.53
CA THR A 111 18.67 -12.76 8.71
C THR A 111 18.37 -11.29 8.98
N GLU A 112 18.42 -10.87 10.25
CA GLU A 112 18.25 -9.47 10.64
C GLU A 112 19.44 -8.60 10.18
N PHE A 113 20.66 -9.16 10.19
CA PHE A 113 21.89 -8.55 9.69
C PHE A 113 21.83 -8.21 8.19
N VAL A 114 21.34 -9.12 7.35
CA VAL A 114 21.16 -8.89 5.91
C VAL A 114 20.07 -7.84 5.63
N LYS A 115 19.02 -7.81 6.47
CA LYS A 115 17.93 -6.83 6.38
C LYS A 115 18.42 -5.40 6.63
N LEU A 116 19.22 -5.20 7.68
CA LEU A 116 19.71 -3.88 8.09
C LEU A 116 20.81 -3.35 7.17
N LEU A 117 21.67 -4.22 6.60
CA LEU A 117 22.67 -3.82 5.63
C LEU A 117 22.08 -3.40 4.28
N LYS A 118 21.00 -4.07 3.82
CA LYS A 118 20.28 -3.71 2.60
C LYS A 118 19.61 -2.33 2.69
N LEU A 119 19.18 -1.91 3.89
CA LEU A 119 18.55 -0.60 4.13
C LEU A 119 19.54 0.57 3.95
N ASN A 120 20.82 0.40 4.28
CA ASN A 120 21.81 1.47 4.18
C ASN A 120 22.37 1.66 2.75
N ALA A 121 22.38 0.62 1.92
CA ALA A 121 22.78 0.73 0.50
C ALA A 121 21.78 1.55 -0.34
N VAL A 122 20.53 1.69 0.10
CA VAL A 122 19.48 2.48 -0.57
C VAL A 122 19.72 3.99 -0.43
N SER A 123 20.53 4.43 0.53
CA SER A 123 20.84 5.86 0.75
C SER A 123 21.65 6.52 -0.37
N ALA A 124 22.15 5.75 -1.35
CA ALA A 124 22.97 6.23 -2.46
C ALA A 124 22.21 6.39 -3.80
N VAL A 125 20.90 6.10 -3.86
CA VAL A 125 20.11 6.24 -5.11
C VAL A 125 19.34 7.57 -5.08
N SER A 126 19.88 8.57 -5.76
CA SER A 126 19.35 9.93 -5.85
C SER A 126 18.11 10.05 -6.76
N SER A 127 17.37 11.15 -6.54
CA SER A 127 16.37 11.88 -7.36
C SER A 127 15.72 11.22 -8.59
N ALA A 128 16.48 10.63 -9.52
CA ALA A 128 15.99 10.08 -10.79
C ALA A 128 14.99 8.91 -10.63
N SER A 129 15.02 8.19 -9.51
CA SER A 129 14.06 7.10 -9.24
C SER A 129 12.68 7.60 -8.80
N ALA A 130 12.59 8.84 -8.29
CA ALA A 130 11.32 9.42 -7.82
C ALA A 130 10.44 9.86 -8.99
N GLU A 131 11.00 10.45 -10.06
CA GLU A 131 10.25 10.86 -11.26
C GLU A 131 9.66 9.66 -12.01
N ARG A 132 10.40 8.55 -12.12
CA ARG A 132 9.90 7.28 -12.67
C ARG A 132 8.80 6.63 -11.83
N PHE A 133 8.66 7.01 -10.56
CA PHE A 133 7.58 6.53 -9.70
C PHE A 133 6.22 7.13 -10.13
N PHE A 134 6.24 8.34 -10.70
CA PHE A 134 5.04 9.15 -10.97
C PHE A 134 4.75 9.37 -12.46
N SER A 135 5.61 8.87 -13.37
CA SER A 135 5.42 9.02 -14.82
C SER A 135 4.31 8.10 -15.34
N CYS A 136 3.06 8.50 -15.11
CA CYS A 136 1.94 8.13 -15.96
C CYS A 136 1.09 9.39 -16.10
N LEU A 137 1.07 9.98 -17.30
CA LEU A 137 -0.12 10.43 -18.03
C LEU A 137 0.28 11.51 -19.06
N GLU A 138 -0.20 11.32 -20.28
CA GLU A 138 -0.23 12.31 -21.35
C GLU A 138 -1.57 13.07 -21.30
N GLU A 139 -1.59 14.30 -21.82
CA GLU A 139 -2.81 15.09 -21.99
C GLU A 139 -3.66 14.48 -23.12
N TYR A 140 -4.92 14.16 -22.86
CA TYR A 140 -5.85 13.60 -23.85
C TYR A 140 -7.17 14.39 -23.91
N GLU A 141 -7.66 14.58 -25.14
CA GLU A 141 -8.87 15.35 -25.49
C GLU A 141 -10.18 14.79 -24.90
N ASP A 142 -11.22 15.65 -24.91
CA ASP A 142 -12.56 15.38 -24.36
C ASP A 142 -13.35 14.37 -25.21
N HIS A 143 -13.94 13.35 -24.55
CA HIS A 143 -14.89 12.42 -25.18
C HIS A 143 -16.34 12.97 -25.14
N PRO A 144 -17.20 12.55 -26.08
CA PRO A 144 -18.55 13.09 -26.26
C PRO A 144 -19.50 12.75 -25.10
N SER A 145 -20.54 13.57 -25.00
CA SER A 145 -21.52 13.66 -23.92
C SER A 145 -22.21 12.33 -23.58
N ILE A 146 -21.90 11.76 -22.41
CA ILE A 146 -22.69 10.68 -21.79
C ILE A 146 -24.04 11.28 -21.34
N THR A 147 -25.15 10.84 -21.92
CA THR A 147 -26.50 11.36 -21.63
C THR A 147 -26.93 10.97 -20.21
N THR A 148 -27.34 11.95 -19.40
CA THR A 148 -27.62 11.79 -17.96
C THR A 148 -29.11 11.80 -17.63
N ILE A 149 -29.59 10.80 -16.89
CA ILE A 149 -30.84 10.86 -16.13
C ILE A 149 -30.47 11.02 -14.64
N PRO A 150 -30.77 12.15 -13.98
CA PRO A 150 -30.46 12.33 -12.55
C PRO A 150 -31.31 11.40 -11.67
N LEU A 151 -30.73 10.92 -10.57
CA LEU A 151 -31.50 10.32 -9.47
C LEU A 151 -32.42 11.38 -8.82
N SER A 152 -33.58 10.97 -8.30
CA SER A 152 -34.59 11.90 -7.75
C SER A 152 -34.18 12.56 -6.42
N GLU A 153 -33.29 11.94 -5.66
CA GLU A 153 -32.79 12.45 -4.38
C GLU A 153 -31.35 12.92 -4.54
N THR A 154 -31.07 14.18 -4.16
CA THR A 154 -29.76 14.80 -4.31
C THR A 154 -29.16 15.11 -2.95
N LEU A 155 -27.93 14.68 -2.69
CA LEU A 155 -27.12 15.09 -1.54
C LEU A 155 -26.30 16.33 -1.92
N SER A 156 -26.80 17.52 -1.57
CA SER A 156 -26.18 18.82 -1.90
C SER A 156 -25.24 19.36 -0.83
N ASP A 157 -25.50 19.01 0.42
CA ASP A 157 -24.86 19.59 1.60
C ASP A 157 -24.80 18.58 2.74
N ILE A 158 -23.81 18.77 3.61
CA ILE A 158 -23.56 17.92 4.78
C ILE A 158 -23.34 18.85 5.97
N HIS A 159 -23.99 18.54 7.08
CA HIS A 159 -23.72 19.18 8.37
C HIS A 159 -23.04 18.19 9.33
N ILE A 160 -21.93 18.62 9.91
CA ILE A 160 -21.11 17.87 10.86
C ILE A 160 -21.35 18.45 12.26
N THR A 161 -21.43 17.58 13.26
CA THR A 161 -21.60 17.98 14.67
C THR A 161 -20.29 17.82 15.47
N PRO A 162 -20.09 18.59 16.55
CA PRO A 162 -18.91 18.46 17.40
C PRO A 162 -18.76 17.05 18.01
N ASP A 163 -19.87 16.40 18.38
CA ASP A 163 -19.86 15.04 18.92
C ASP A 163 -19.39 14.01 17.90
N GLU A 164 -19.78 14.14 16.63
CA GLU A 164 -19.28 13.28 15.56
C GLU A 164 -17.76 13.42 15.42
N VAL A 165 -17.25 14.65 15.38
CA VAL A 165 -15.80 14.92 15.31
C VAL A 165 -15.08 14.36 16.54
N LYS A 166 -15.61 14.59 17.73
CA LYS A 166 -15.06 14.10 18.99
C LYS A 166 -14.97 12.58 19.02
N ASN A 167 -16.03 11.87 18.62
CA ASN A 167 -16.05 10.42 18.59
C ASN A 167 -15.03 9.85 17.60
N ILE A 168 -14.89 10.48 16.43
CA ILE A 168 -13.87 10.07 15.44
C ILE A 168 -12.46 10.30 16.00
N LEU A 169 -12.19 11.46 16.62
CA LEU A 169 -10.91 11.76 17.26
C LEU A 169 -10.57 10.75 18.37
N LEU A 170 -11.53 10.40 19.22
CA LEU A 170 -11.36 9.42 20.30
C LEU A 170 -11.09 8.01 19.78
N SER A 171 -11.56 7.68 18.56
CA SER A 171 -11.32 6.39 17.90
C SER A 171 -9.97 6.27 17.19
N LEU A 172 -9.13 7.32 17.20
CA LEU A 172 -7.84 7.30 16.55
C LEU A 172 -6.88 6.29 17.20
N ASP A 173 -6.14 5.59 16.35
CA ASP A 173 -5.03 4.70 16.75
C ASP A 173 -3.75 5.53 16.96
N ASP A 174 -3.21 5.46 18.18
CA ASP A 174 -2.03 6.22 18.61
C ASP A 174 -0.79 5.93 17.78
N ASN A 175 -0.66 4.72 17.24
CA ASN A 175 0.54 4.25 16.56
C ASN A 175 0.54 4.59 15.07
N LYS A 176 -0.47 5.32 14.57
CA LYS A 176 -0.51 5.72 13.16
C LYS A 176 0.59 6.72 12.83
N ALA A 177 1.21 6.49 11.67
CA ALA A 177 2.17 7.40 11.08
C ALA A 177 1.53 8.77 10.80
N THR A 178 2.32 9.82 11.00
CA THR A 178 1.90 11.20 10.78
C THR A 178 1.89 11.56 9.30
N GLY A 179 1.05 12.54 8.95
CA GLY A 179 1.05 13.16 7.63
C GLY A 179 2.15 14.21 7.47
N PRO A 180 2.05 15.05 6.41
CA PRO A 180 3.00 16.13 6.16
C PRO A 180 3.08 17.20 7.25
N ASP A 181 2.05 17.29 8.10
CA ASP A 181 1.94 18.22 9.23
C ASP A 181 2.68 17.74 10.49
N ASN A 182 3.14 16.50 10.51
CA ASN A 182 3.83 15.87 11.65
C ASN A 182 3.02 15.88 12.97
N ILE A 183 1.69 15.98 12.90
CA ILE A 183 0.82 15.96 14.09
C ILE A 183 0.49 14.51 14.45
N PRO A 184 0.90 14.00 15.63
CA PRO A 184 0.62 12.62 16.05
C PRO A 184 -0.86 12.37 16.36
N ALA A 185 -1.33 11.16 16.03
CA ALA A 185 -2.71 10.73 16.35
C ALA A 185 -3.00 10.82 17.85
N LYS A 186 -2.02 10.43 18.68
CA LYS A 186 -2.11 10.47 20.14
C LYS A 186 -2.42 11.87 20.68
N LEU A 187 -1.79 12.90 20.11
CA LEU A 187 -2.02 14.28 20.52
C LEU A 187 -3.47 14.70 20.21
N LEU A 188 -3.93 14.44 18.99
CA LEU A 188 -5.30 14.74 18.55
C LEU A 188 -6.34 14.02 19.42
N ARG A 189 -6.07 12.76 19.78
CA ARG A 189 -6.96 11.97 20.64
C ARG A 189 -7.03 12.52 22.06
N CYS A 190 -5.88 12.84 22.67
CA CYS A 190 -5.82 13.40 24.03
C CYS A 190 -6.48 14.78 24.13
N SER A 191 -6.41 15.59 23.07
CA SER A 191 -7.00 16.92 23.02
C SER A 191 -8.41 16.95 22.41
N ALA A 192 -9.02 15.78 22.14
CA ALA A 192 -10.27 15.69 21.41
C ALA A 192 -11.42 16.55 21.98
N PRO A 193 -11.68 16.56 23.31
CA PRO A 193 -12.74 17.40 23.89
C PRO A 193 -12.52 18.91 23.69
N GLN A 194 -11.27 19.35 23.59
CA GLN A 194 -10.91 20.77 23.47
C GLN A 194 -10.94 21.25 22.02
N ILE A 195 -10.57 20.39 21.06
CA ILE A 195 -10.41 20.79 19.65
C ILE A 195 -11.62 20.45 18.77
N CYS A 196 -12.53 19.57 19.23
CA CYS A 196 -13.62 19.06 18.39
C CYS A 196 -14.54 20.16 17.86
N SER A 197 -14.88 21.16 18.68
CA SER A 197 -15.75 22.27 18.26
C SER A 197 -15.10 23.13 17.17
N SER A 198 -13.84 23.54 17.37
CA SER A 198 -13.12 24.35 16.38
C SER A 198 -12.90 23.60 15.06
N LEU A 199 -12.60 22.29 15.12
CA LEU A 199 -12.49 21.47 13.92
C LEU A 199 -13.84 21.30 13.22
N CYS A 200 -14.93 21.13 13.97
CA CYS A 200 -16.28 21.06 13.43
C CYS A 200 -16.64 22.34 12.67
N ASP A 201 -16.36 23.52 13.23
CA ASP A 201 -16.59 24.80 12.56
C ASP A 201 -15.78 24.93 11.27
N LEU A 202 -14.50 24.51 11.30
CA LEU A 202 -13.64 24.48 10.12
C LEU A 202 -14.17 23.54 9.02
N PHE A 203 -14.62 22.35 9.40
CA PHE A 203 -15.15 21.36 8.47
C PHE A 203 -16.46 21.84 7.83
N ASN A 204 -17.38 22.39 8.63
CA ASN A 204 -18.64 22.93 8.13
C ASN A 204 -18.40 24.16 7.22
N LEU A 205 -17.45 25.03 7.57
CA LEU A 205 -17.05 26.14 6.70
C LEU A 205 -16.48 25.65 5.37
N SER A 206 -15.61 24.63 5.41
CA SER A 206 -15.05 23.98 4.23
C SER A 206 -16.15 23.42 3.31
N LEU A 207 -17.13 22.70 3.86
CA LEU A 207 -18.26 22.14 3.11
C LEU A 207 -19.17 23.23 2.53
N LYS A 208 -19.46 24.28 3.31
CA LYS A 208 -20.29 25.42 2.87
C LYS A 208 -19.63 26.19 1.73
N CYS A 209 -18.32 26.38 1.78
CA CYS A 209 -17.55 27.05 0.73
C CYS A 209 -17.25 26.14 -0.46
N GLY A 210 -17.45 24.83 -0.35
CA GLY A 210 -17.09 23.85 -1.38
C GLY A 210 -15.59 23.76 -1.61
N LYS A 211 -14.76 23.98 -0.57
CA LYS A 211 -13.28 24.00 -0.68
C LYS A 211 -12.63 23.28 0.48
N ILE A 212 -11.61 22.47 0.21
CA ILE A 212 -10.75 21.87 1.23
C ILE A 212 -9.51 22.75 1.50
N PRO A 213 -9.04 22.87 2.75
CA PRO A 213 -7.79 23.55 3.05
C PRO A 213 -6.61 23.05 2.21
N ALA A 214 -5.86 23.98 1.60
CA ALA A 214 -4.73 23.66 0.73
C ALA A 214 -3.65 22.81 1.44
N ALA A 215 -3.46 23.00 2.74
CA ALA A 215 -2.55 22.19 3.56
C ALA A 215 -2.89 20.69 3.54
N TRP A 216 -4.16 20.33 3.33
CA TRP A 216 -4.62 18.93 3.27
C TRP A 216 -4.59 18.33 1.86
N LYS A 217 -4.20 19.14 0.86
CA LYS A 217 -3.98 18.69 -0.53
C LYS A 217 -2.56 18.13 -0.74
N ILE A 218 -1.71 18.15 0.28
CA ILE A 218 -0.34 17.62 0.24
C ILE A 218 -0.30 16.23 0.90
N SER A 219 0.46 15.30 0.33
CA SER A 219 0.67 13.96 0.90
C SER A 219 2.13 13.51 0.84
N ASN A 220 2.54 12.72 1.84
CA ASN A 220 3.83 12.02 1.80
C ASN A 220 3.59 10.59 1.30
N VAL A 221 4.21 10.20 0.20
CA VAL A 221 4.15 8.83 -0.33
C VAL A 221 5.27 8.01 0.29
N VAL A 222 4.90 6.96 1.01
CA VAL A 222 5.83 5.99 1.57
C VAL A 222 5.76 4.70 0.75
N PRO A 223 6.85 4.30 0.08
CA PRO A 223 6.87 3.09 -0.72
C PRO A 223 6.96 1.86 0.20
N ILE A 224 5.95 1.00 0.15
CA ILE A 224 5.93 -0.28 0.89
C ILE A 224 6.30 -1.43 -0.05
N PRO A 225 7.29 -2.28 0.28
CA PRO A 225 7.64 -3.42 -0.55
C PRO A 225 6.47 -4.38 -0.79
N LYS A 226 6.25 -4.76 -2.05
CA LYS A 226 5.49 -5.95 -2.49
C LYS A 226 6.44 -7.16 -2.54
N LYS A 227 5.93 -8.28 -3.06
CA LYS A 227 6.75 -9.43 -3.46
C LYS A 227 7.65 -9.06 -4.65
N GLY A 228 8.81 -9.71 -4.77
CA GLY A 228 9.74 -9.55 -5.88
C GLY A 228 11.03 -8.81 -5.53
N LEU A 229 11.79 -8.43 -6.56
CA LEU A 229 13.07 -7.75 -6.41
C LEU A 229 12.86 -6.31 -5.93
N LEU A 230 13.48 -5.96 -4.80
CA LEU A 230 13.42 -4.62 -4.18
C LEU A 230 14.10 -3.51 -5.02
N LYS A 231 14.86 -3.86 -6.06
CA LYS A 231 15.45 -2.87 -6.98
C LYS A 231 14.44 -2.35 -8.01
N VAL A 232 13.29 -3.02 -8.15
CA VAL A 232 12.29 -2.69 -9.16
C VAL A 232 11.20 -1.83 -8.52
N VAL A 233 11.04 -0.60 -9.01
CA VAL A 233 10.09 0.39 -8.47
C VAL A 233 8.64 -0.10 -8.49
N SER A 234 8.22 -0.84 -9.53
CA SER A 234 6.86 -1.39 -9.64
C SER A 234 6.53 -2.44 -8.55
N ASN A 235 7.55 -2.98 -7.87
CA ASN A 235 7.39 -3.86 -6.72
C ASN A 235 7.17 -3.10 -5.41
N TYR A 236 6.82 -1.81 -5.45
CA TYR A 236 6.40 -1.04 -4.27
C TYR A 236 4.94 -0.60 -4.39
N ARG A 237 4.25 -0.50 -3.25
CA ARG A 237 2.95 0.18 -3.11
C ARG A 237 3.19 1.61 -2.64
N PRO A 238 2.71 2.63 -3.35
CA PRO A 238 2.70 3.98 -2.83
C PRO A 238 1.61 4.15 -1.78
N ILE A 239 1.97 4.26 -0.50
CA ILE A 239 1.00 4.63 0.53
C ILE A 239 1.07 6.12 0.80
N SER A 240 -0.03 6.82 0.54
CA SER A 240 -0.20 8.25 0.83
C SER A 240 -0.51 8.46 2.31
N LEU A 241 0.45 9.03 3.03
CA LEU A 241 0.25 9.60 4.36
C LEU A 241 -0.33 11.01 4.20
N LEU A 242 -1.59 11.15 4.59
CA LEU A 242 -2.34 12.41 4.63
C LEU A 242 -2.34 12.95 6.06
N SER A 243 -2.62 14.26 6.21
CA SER A 243 -2.92 14.85 7.52
C SER A 243 -4.00 14.03 8.24
N ILE A 244 -3.79 13.75 9.52
CA ILE A 244 -4.74 12.97 10.32
C ILE A 244 -6.05 13.75 10.47
N VAL A 245 -5.97 15.08 10.63
CA VAL A 245 -7.15 15.96 10.70
C VAL A 245 -7.94 15.91 9.38
N SER A 246 -7.25 15.88 8.23
CA SER A 246 -7.92 15.65 6.94
C SER A 246 -8.65 14.30 6.91
N LYS A 247 -8.07 13.24 7.47
CA LYS A 247 -8.74 11.92 7.53
C LYS A 247 -9.95 11.91 8.47
N VAL A 248 -9.91 12.69 9.56
CA VAL A 248 -11.08 12.89 10.44
C VAL A 248 -12.20 13.56 9.65
N PHE A 249 -11.89 14.60 8.90
CA PHE A 249 -12.87 15.28 8.04
C PHE A 249 -13.44 14.36 6.96
N GLU A 250 -12.57 13.64 6.25
CA GLU A 250 -12.97 12.64 5.25
C GLU A 250 -13.89 11.57 5.86
N ARG A 251 -13.67 11.17 7.12
CA ARG A 251 -14.55 10.22 7.82
C ARG A 251 -15.94 10.80 8.06
N CYS A 252 -16.07 12.06 8.47
CA CYS A 252 -17.37 12.72 8.62
C CYS A 252 -18.13 12.74 7.29
N VAL A 253 -17.45 13.14 6.19
CA VAL A 253 -18.04 13.15 4.84
C VAL A 253 -18.42 11.74 4.39
N TYR A 254 -17.52 10.77 4.60
CA TYR A 254 -17.75 9.36 4.26
C TYR A 254 -19.03 8.82 4.89
N ASN A 255 -19.29 9.12 6.17
CA ASN A 255 -20.45 8.61 6.90
C ASN A 255 -21.78 9.03 6.25
N ARG A 256 -21.85 10.24 5.71
CA ARG A 256 -23.03 10.74 4.98
C ARG A 256 -23.06 10.22 3.55
N LEU A 257 -21.92 10.23 2.87
CA LEU A 257 -21.79 9.78 1.50
C LEU A 257 -22.20 8.31 1.35
N ILE A 258 -21.67 7.41 2.20
CA ILE A 258 -21.97 5.97 2.11
C ILE A 258 -23.46 5.69 2.29
N ALA A 259 -24.12 6.39 3.22
CA ALA A 259 -25.55 6.22 3.46
C ALA A 259 -26.36 6.57 2.20
N HIS A 260 -26.00 7.65 1.50
CA HIS A 260 -26.66 8.07 0.27
C HIS A 260 -26.37 7.13 -0.92
N VAL A 261 -25.10 6.77 -1.16
CA VAL A 261 -24.73 6.02 -2.37
C VAL A 261 -25.01 4.52 -2.27
N SER A 262 -25.04 3.96 -1.06
CA SER A 262 -25.19 2.51 -0.84
C SER A 262 -26.43 1.89 -1.48
N ILE A 263 -27.50 2.67 -1.64
CA ILE A 263 -28.77 2.23 -2.25
C ILE A 263 -28.58 1.92 -3.74
N ASN A 264 -27.65 2.63 -4.40
CA ASN A 264 -27.41 2.54 -5.84
C ASN A 264 -26.10 1.80 -6.19
N LEU A 265 -25.39 1.27 -5.19
CA LEU A 265 -24.21 0.46 -5.44
C LEU A 265 -24.59 -0.91 -6.00
N HIS A 266 -23.82 -1.38 -6.98
CA HIS A 266 -24.07 -2.66 -7.62
C HIS A 266 -23.89 -3.80 -6.61
N HIS A 267 -24.89 -4.69 -6.52
CA HIS A 267 -24.91 -5.77 -5.52
C HIS A 267 -23.75 -6.78 -5.65
N LEU A 268 -23.13 -6.84 -6.83
CA LEU A 268 -21.96 -7.68 -7.17
C LEU A 268 -20.62 -7.09 -6.70
N GLN A 269 -20.60 -5.87 -6.14
CA GLN A 269 -19.41 -5.29 -5.52
C GLN A 269 -19.27 -5.79 -4.07
N PHE A 270 -18.12 -6.41 -3.78
CA PHE A 270 -17.81 -6.95 -2.45
C PHE A 270 -16.60 -6.28 -1.78
N GLY A 271 -15.82 -5.49 -2.53
CA GLY A 271 -14.67 -4.76 -2.01
C GLY A 271 -15.08 -3.48 -1.29
N PHE A 272 -14.41 -3.18 -0.18
CA PHE A 272 -14.57 -1.96 0.64
C PHE A 272 -15.97 -1.67 1.19
N LEU A 273 -16.93 -2.58 1.05
CA LEU A 273 -18.29 -2.43 1.58
C LEU A 273 -18.46 -3.21 2.89
N ARG A 274 -19.17 -2.60 3.84
CA ARG A 274 -19.48 -3.23 5.13
C ARG A 274 -20.36 -4.46 4.91
N GLY A 275 -20.06 -5.56 5.59
CA GLY A 275 -20.82 -6.81 5.48
C GLY A 275 -20.53 -7.61 4.21
N LYS A 276 -19.62 -7.13 3.36
CA LYS A 276 -19.08 -7.88 2.21
C LYS A 276 -17.64 -8.29 2.50
N SER A 277 -17.24 -9.47 2.03
CA SER A 277 -15.90 -10.01 2.25
C SER A 277 -15.42 -10.80 1.03
N THR A 278 -14.10 -11.00 0.94
CA THR A 278 -13.49 -11.86 -0.07
C THR A 278 -14.06 -13.27 -0.01
N THR A 279 -14.23 -13.82 1.20
CA THR A 279 -14.81 -15.13 1.44
C THR A 279 -16.25 -15.24 0.96
N ALA A 280 -17.09 -14.23 1.23
CA ALA A 280 -18.48 -14.24 0.79
C ALA A 280 -18.60 -14.23 -0.74
N GLN A 281 -17.78 -13.42 -1.41
CA GLN A 281 -17.74 -13.40 -2.87
C GLN A 281 -17.23 -14.73 -3.44
N LEU A 282 -16.16 -15.28 -2.86
CA LEU A 282 -15.58 -16.55 -3.29
C LEU A 282 -16.61 -17.68 -3.16
N LEU A 283 -17.34 -17.74 -2.05
CA LEU A 283 -18.38 -18.75 -1.84
C LEU A 283 -19.49 -18.66 -2.90
N GLN A 284 -19.93 -17.45 -3.24
CA GLN A 284 -20.92 -17.25 -4.31
C GLN A 284 -20.42 -17.80 -5.65
N VAL A 285 -19.19 -17.44 -6.04
CA VAL A 285 -18.62 -17.88 -7.32
C VAL A 285 -18.37 -19.39 -7.33
N LEU A 286 -17.86 -19.96 -6.24
CA LEU A 286 -17.64 -21.41 -6.12
C LEU A 286 -18.95 -22.19 -6.17
N GLN A 287 -20.03 -21.68 -5.58
CA GLN A 287 -21.35 -22.30 -5.67
C GLN A 287 -21.83 -22.35 -7.12
N GLU A 288 -21.75 -21.22 -7.84
CA GLU A 288 -22.16 -21.15 -9.25
C GLU A 288 -21.34 -22.09 -10.14
N ILE A 289 -20.02 -22.15 -9.93
CA ILE A 289 -19.12 -23.07 -10.66
C ILE A 289 -19.44 -24.52 -10.29
N GLY A 290 -19.62 -24.83 -9.01
CA GLY A 290 -19.92 -26.16 -8.49
C GLY A 290 -21.17 -26.75 -9.13
N GLU A 291 -22.24 -25.95 -9.25
CA GLU A 291 -23.48 -26.36 -9.92
C GLU A 291 -23.28 -26.71 -11.41
N LYS A 292 -22.33 -26.07 -12.10
CA LYS A 292 -21.99 -26.41 -13.50
C LYS A 292 -21.11 -27.64 -13.57
N LEU A 293 -20.15 -27.77 -12.66
CA LEU A 293 -19.31 -28.95 -12.52
C LEU A 293 -20.16 -30.20 -12.28
N ASP A 294 -21.17 -30.12 -11.41
CA ASP A 294 -22.12 -31.21 -11.13
C ASP A 294 -22.85 -31.69 -12.38
N LYS A 295 -23.15 -30.76 -13.29
CA LYS A 295 -23.78 -31.02 -14.60
C LYS A 295 -22.77 -31.38 -15.70
N ARG A 296 -21.49 -31.53 -15.37
CA ARG A 296 -20.37 -31.79 -16.31
C ARG A 296 -20.28 -30.73 -17.42
N VAL A 297 -20.57 -29.48 -17.08
CA VAL A 297 -20.42 -28.33 -17.97
C VAL A 297 -19.11 -27.63 -17.62
N GLN A 298 -18.30 -27.30 -18.64
CA GLN A 298 -17.10 -26.49 -18.47
C GLN A 298 -17.50 -25.05 -18.14
N THR A 299 -16.76 -24.40 -17.25
CA THR A 299 -16.87 -22.96 -16.99
C THR A 299 -15.52 -22.32 -17.23
N ASP A 300 -15.49 -21.32 -18.10
CA ASP A 300 -14.30 -20.50 -18.32
C ASP A 300 -14.41 -19.24 -17.46
N ILE A 301 -13.30 -18.88 -16.83
CA ILE A 301 -13.16 -17.76 -15.90
C ILE A 301 -12.00 -16.89 -16.38
N ILE A 302 -12.26 -15.62 -16.59
CA ILE A 302 -11.29 -14.61 -16.99
C ILE A 302 -11.03 -13.74 -15.77
N TYR A 303 -9.82 -13.83 -15.23
CA TYR A 303 -9.33 -12.93 -14.19
C TYR A 303 -8.80 -11.66 -14.85
N LEU A 304 -9.34 -10.51 -14.44
CA LEU A 304 -9.02 -9.20 -14.99
C LEU A 304 -8.28 -8.39 -13.91
N ASP A 305 -7.07 -7.91 -14.24
CA ASP A 305 -6.23 -7.08 -13.36
C ASP A 305 -6.15 -5.66 -13.93
N PHE A 306 -6.65 -4.66 -13.19
CA PHE A 306 -6.50 -3.26 -13.61
C PHE A 306 -5.08 -2.74 -13.32
N ALA A 307 -4.44 -2.14 -14.33
CA ALA A 307 -3.12 -1.57 -14.19
C ALA A 307 -3.14 -0.30 -13.34
N LYS A 308 -2.61 -0.38 -12.10
CA LYS A 308 -2.57 0.75 -11.16
C LYS A 308 -3.96 1.38 -10.92
N ALA A 309 -4.98 0.54 -10.72
CA ALA A 309 -6.39 0.92 -10.66
C ALA A 309 -6.69 2.24 -9.92
N PHE A 310 -6.22 2.34 -8.66
CA PHE A 310 -6.43 3.52 -7.82
C PHE A 310 -5.75 4.79 -8.33
N ASP A 311 -4.60 4.66 -8.98
CA ASP A 311 -3.80 5.79 -9.46
C ASP A 311 -4.33 6.31 -10.81
N ARG A 312 -5.10 5.50 -11.54
CA ARG A 312 -5.63 5.82 -12.88
C ARG A 312 -6.97 6.57 -12.89
N VAL A 313 -7.71 6.56 -11.79
CA VAL A 313 -9.05 7.17 -11.70
C VAL A 313 -9.02 8.63 -12.20
N ASP A 314 -9.65 8.89 -13.35
CA ASP A 314 -9.71 10.24 -13.90
C ASP A 314 -10.64 11.12 -13.05
N HIS A 315 -10.13 12.27 -12.58
CA HIS A 315 -10.86 13.15 -11.67
C HIS A 315 -12.12 13.75 -12.30
N ARG A 316 -12.08 14.12 -13.60
CA ARG A 316 -13.23 14.71 -14.30
C ARG A 316 -14.33 13.67 -14.47
N LEU A 317 -13.96 12.45 -14.88
CA LEU A 317 -14.90 11.34 -15.01
C LEU A 317 -15.48 10.91 -13.66
N LEU A 318 -14.68 10.93 -12.60
CA LEU A 318 -15.15 10.64 -11.25
C LEU A 318 -16.20 11.67 -10.79
N VAL A 319 -15.96 12.96 -11.01
CA VAL A 319 -16.94 14.02 -10.70
C VAL A 319 -18.25 13.81 -11.48
N ARG A 320 -18.18 13.42 -12.75
CA ARG A 320 -19.38 13.07 -13.55
C ARG A 320 -20.15 11.90 -12.91
N LYS A 321 -19.46 10.86 -12.44
CA LYS A 321 -20.11 9.74 -11.73
C LYS A 321 -20.69 10.17 -10.39
N LEU A 322 -20.01 11.00 -9.61
CA LEU A 322 -20.56 11.55 -8.36
C LEU A 322 -21.87 12.30 -8.61
N LYS A 323 -21.94 13.11 -9.66
CA LYS A 323 -23.18 13.77 -10.09
C LYS A 323 -24.28 12.78 -10.47
N LYS A 324 -23.95 11.70 -11.20
CA LYS A 324 -24.89 10.60 -11.52
C LYS A 324 -25.41 9.90 -10.27
N PHE A 325 -24.61 9.83 -9.21
CA PHE A 325 -24.99 9.30 -7.90
C PHE A 325 -25.81 10.27 -7.04
N GLY A 326 -26.27 11.39 -7.59
CA GLY A 326 -27.09 12.36 -6.85
C GLY A 326 -26.28 13.33 -6.00
N ILE A 327 -24.96 13.44 -6.19
CA ILE A 327 -24.15 14.39 -5.42
C ILE A 327 -24.15 15.74 -6.15
N GLY A 328 -24.62 16.78 -5.47
CA GLY A 328 -24.83 18.11 -6.06
C GLY A 328 -24.34 19.25 -5.17
N GLY A 329 -24.77 20.47 -5.51
CA GLY A 329 -24.60 21.64 -4.65
C GLY A 329 -23.13 21.97 -4.30
N THR A 330 -22.93 22.41 -3.06
CA THR A 330 -21.60 22.75 -2.55
C THR A 330 -20.77 21.50 -2.25
N LEU A 331 -21.41 20.36 -1.99
CA LEU A 331 -20.72 19.09 -1.79
C LEU A 331 -20.01 18.61 -3.07
N LEU A 332 -20.65 18.72 -4.24
CA LEU A 332 -20.00 18.37 -5.50
C LEU A 332 -18.77 19.27 -5.76
N LYS A 333 -18.90 20.58 -5.53
CA LYS A 333 -17.78 21.53 -5.60
C LYS A 333 -16.66 21.16 -4.62
N TRP A 334 -17.02 20.71 -3.43
CA TRP A 334 -16.06 20.22 -2.45
C TRP A 334 -15.29 19.00 -2.96
N PHE A 335 -15.94 18.04 -3.64
CA PHE A 335 -15.25 16.91 -4.27
C PHE A 335 -14.36 17.32 -5.44
N GLU A 336 -14.80 18.26 -6.27
CA GLU A 336 -13.97 18.85 -7.33
C GLU A 336 -12.70 19.49 -6.74
N ASP A 337 -12.84 20.29 -5.67
CA ASP A 337 -11.70 20.90 -4.99
C ASP A 337 -10.85 19.87 -4.23
N TYR A 338 -11.46 18.83 -3.66
CA TYR A 338 -10.77 17.73 -2.97
C TYR A 338 -9.79 16.98 -3.89
N LEU A 339 -10.19 16.76 -5.15
CA LEU A 339 -9.42 16.00 -6.14
C LEU A 339 -8.36 16.86 -6.85
N THR A 340 -8.63 18.15 -7.06
CA THR A 340 -7.77 19.05 -7.85
C THR A 340 -6.68 19.74 -7.02
N ASN A 341 -5.60 20.16 -7.72
CA ASN A 341 -4.45 20.87 -7.13
C ASN A 341 -3.76 20.12 -5.97
N ARG A 342 -3.85 18.78 -6.00
CA ARG A 342 -3.18 17.92 -5.04
C ARG A 342 -1.71 17.74 -5.41
N HIS A 343 -0.90 17.58 -4.38
CA HIS A 343 0.54 17.40 -4.50
C HIS A 343 1.01 16.22 -3.65
N GLN A 344 2.04 15.54 -4.12
CA GLN A 344 2.64 14.41 -3.42
C GLN A 344 4.16 14.48 -3.48
N ARG A 345 4.81 13.95 -2.45
CA ARG A 345 6.27 13.83 -2.36
C ARG A 345 6.64 12.50 -1.74
N VAL A 346 7.71 11.85 -2.22
CA VAL A 346 8.14 10.56 -1.69
C VAL A 346 9.01 10.78 -0.46
N THR A 347 8.72 10.05 0.62
CA THR A 347 9.55 10.05 1.83
C THR A 347 10.14 8.66 2.07
N VAL A 348 11.47 8.58 2.13
CA VAL A 348 12.23 7.36 2.43
C VAL A 348 13.25 7.66 3.51
N LEU A 349 13.19 6.92 4.63
CA LEU A 349 14.12 7.05 5.77
C LEU A 349 14.31 8.50 6.24
N GLY A 350 13.21 9.26 6.30
CA GLY A 350 13.19 10.66 6.75
C GLY A 350 13.63 11.68 5.70
N LYS A 351 14.15 11.26 4.54
CA LYS A 351 14.44 12.15 3.41
C LYS A 351 13.23 12.26 2.50
N THR A 352 12.94 13.47 2.02
CA THR A 352 11.76 13.77 1.22
C THR A 352 12.17 14.33 -0.15
N SER A 353 11.51 13.86 -1.21
CA SER A 353 11.74 14.35 -2.58
C SER A 353 11.13 15.74 -2.82
N HIS A 354 11.34 16.27 -4.02
CA HIS A 354 10.53 17.37 -4.54
C HIS A 354 9.06 16.95 -4.62
N SER A 355 8.19 17.97 -4.55
CA SER A 355 6.75 17.81 -4.64
C SER A 355 6.31 17.79 -6.10
N LEU A 356 5.43 16.87 -6.46
CA LEU A 356 4.85 16.74 -7.79
C LEU A 356 3.32 16.81 -7.73
N PRO A 357 2.66 17.34 -8.78
CA PRO A 357 1.21 17.36 -8.84
C PRO A 357 0.63 15.94 -8.98
N VAL A 358 -0.59 15.75 -8.48
CA VAL A 358 -1.39 14.53 -8.66
C VAL A 358 -2.47 14.84 -9.69
N LEU A 359 -2.31 14.30 -10.91
CA LEU A 359 -3.19 14.58 -12.04
C LEU A 359 -4.36 13.59 -12.17
N SER A 360 -4.22 12.41 -11.57
CA SER A 360 -5.24 11.36 -11.55
C SER A 360 -5.14 10.53 -10.27
N GLY A 361 -6.13 9.70 -10.08
CA GLY A 361 -6.18 8.71 -9.02
C GLY A 361 -6.80 9.24 -7.74
N VAL A 362 -7.14 8.31 -6.85
CA VAL A 362 -7.59 8.60 -5.50
C VAL A 362 -6.50 8.18 -4.50
N PRO A 363 -6.18 8.98 -3.47
CA PRO A 363 -5.02 8.70 -2.63
C PRO A 363 -5.12 7.34 -1.91
N GLN A 364 -4.13 6.45 -2.13
CA GLN A 364 -4.02 5.16 -1.45
C GLN A 364 -3.67 5.37 0.02
N GLY A 365 -4.69 5.47 0.87
CA GLY A 365 -4.55 5.79 2.30
C GLY A 365 -5.54 6.86 2.79
N SER A 366 -6.31 7.46 1.88
CA SER A 366 -7.50 8.25 2.21
C SER A 366 -8.64 7.37 2.72
N ILE A 367 -9.59 7.98 3.43
CA ILE A 367 -10.83 7.35 3.87
C ILE A 367 -11.85 7.33 2.73
N LEU A 368 -11.89 8.40 1.92
CA LEU A 368 -12.82 8.51 0.79
C LEU A 368 -12.38 7.70 -0.43
N GLY A 369 -11.08 7.55 -0.67
CA GLY A 369 -10.54 6.92 -1.88
C GLY A 369 -11.15 5.57 -2.24
N PRO A 370 -11.24 4.60 -1.31
CA PRO A 370 -11.88 3.31 -1.59
C PRO A 370 -13.35 3.43 -2.03
N LEU A 371 -14.12 4.32 -1.43
CA LEU A 371 -15.53 4.53 -1.79
C LEU A 371 -15.65 5.25 -3.15
N LEU A 372 -14.79 6.24 -3.41
CA LEU A 372 -14.72 6.92 -4.70
C LEU A 372 -14.36 5.94 -5.82
N PHE A 373 -13.44 5.00 -5.55
CA PHE A 373 -13.11 3.93 -6.49
C PHE A 373 -14.30 3.01 -6.76
N VAL A 374 -15.01 2.59 -5.71
CA VAL A 374 -16.23 1.76 -5.85
C VAL A 374 -17.30 2.47 -6.69
N ILE A 375 -17.53 3.77 -6.44
CA ILE A 375 -18.42 4.61 -7.25
C ILE A 375 -17.95 4.64 -8.71
N TYR A 376 -16.64 4.72 -8.92
CA TYR A 376 -16.05 4.79 -10.25
C TYR A 376 -16.33 3.54 -11.09
N VAL A 377 -16.11 2.35 -10.53
CA VAL A 377 -16.27 1.08 -11.23
C VAL A 377 -17.71 0.53 -11.18
N ASN A 378 -18.66 1.25 -10.59
CA ASN A 378 -19.99 0.72 -10.24
C ASN A 378 -20.83 0.25 -11.43
N ASP A 379 -20.62 0.83 -12.62
CA ASP A 379 -21.34 0.50 -13.84
C ASP A 379 -20.64 -0.56 -14.71
N LEU A 380 -19.42 -0.99 -14.37
CA LEU A 380 -18.71 -2.06 -15.08
C LEU A 380 -19.54 -3.35 -15.25
N PRO A 381 -20.35 -3.80 -14.27
CA PRO A 381 -21.20 -4.99 -14.46
C PRO A 381 -22.26 -4.86 -15.55
N GLN A 382 -22.57 -3.65 -16.01
CA GLN A 382 -23.57 -3.41 -17.06
C GLN A 382 -23.03 -3.78 -18.45
N GLU A 383 -21.71 -3.94 -18.58
CA GLU A 383 -21.05 -4.32 -19.83
C GLU A 383 -21.10 -5.82 -20.10
N THR A 384 -21.44 -6.62 -19.08
CA THR A 384 -21.63 -8.06 -19.22
C THR A 384 -23.12 -8.38 -19.34
N SER A 385 -23.53 -8.85 -20.52
CA SER A 385 -24.92 -9.14 -20.83
C SER A 385 -25.31 -10.61 -20.66
N THR A 386 -24.35 -11.51 -20.86
CA THR A 386 -24.61 -12.96 -20.88
C THR A 386 -23.75 -13.74 -19.88
N SER A 387 -22.64 -13.17 -19.46
CA SER A 387 -21.66 -13.76 -18.54
C SER A 387 -21.87 -13.24 -17.12
N SER A 388 -21.46 -14.01 -16.14
CA SER A 388 -21.44 -13.56 -14.74
C SER A 388 -20.18 -12.74 -14.49
N ILE A 389 -20.29 -11.70 -13.64
CA ILE A 389 -19.16 -10.88 -13.21
C ILE A 389 -19.13 -10.81 -11.69
N ALA A 390 -17.93 -10.80 -11.09
CA ALA A 390 -17.78 -10.67 -9.66
C ALA A 390 -16.65 -9.70 -9.32
N LEU A 391 -17.00 -8.61 -8.63
CA LEU A 391 -16.11 -7.48 -8.31
C LEU A 391 -15.69 -7.46 -6.84
N TYR A 392 -14.40 -7.41 -6.58
CA TYR A 392 -13.85 -7.09 -5.27
C TYR A 392 -12.85 -5.96 -5.42
N ALA A 393 -13.31 -4.73 -5.24
CA ALA A 393 -12.50 -3.56 -5.53
C ALA A 393 -12.01 -3.59 -6.99
N ASP A 394 -10.70 -3.56 -7.22
CA ASP A 394 -10.05 -3.67 -8.51
C ASP A 394 -9.99 -5.12 -9.04
N ASP A 395 -10.03 -6.12 -8.16
CA ASP A 395 -10.03 -7.52 -8.58
C ASP A 395 -11.38 -7.87 -9.23
N THR A 396 -11.34 -8.13 -10.54
CA THR A 396 -12.51 -8.45 -11.36
C THR A 396 -12.37 -9.83 -11.97
N LYS A 397 -13.48 -10.57 -12.06
CA LYS A 397 -13.55 -11.80 -12.85
C LYS A 397 -14.84 -11.87 -13.62
N CYS A 398 -14.75 -12.24 -14.88
CA CYS A 398 -15.87 -12.51 -15.78
C CYS A 398 -15.87 -14.01 -16.08
N TYR A 399 -17.00 -14.70 -15.97
CA TYR A 399 -17.05 -16.14 -16.14
C TYR A 399 -18.35 -16.61 -16.76
N ARG A 400 -18.26 -17.71 -17.51
CA ARG A 400 -19.39 -18.26 -18.26
C ARG A 400 -19.32 -19.78 -18.38
N PRO A 401 -20.45 -20.50 -18.28
CA PRO A 401 -20.50 -21.90 -18.67
C PRO A 401 -20.36 -22.05 -20.19
N VAL A 402 -19.40 -22.85 -20.64
CA VAL A 402 -19.06 -23.07 -22.05
C VAL A 402 -19.45 -24.49 -22.46
N ARG A 403 -20.41 -24.62 -23.38
CA ARG A 403 -20.83 -25.91 -23.96
C ARG A 403 -20.48 -26.03 -25.43
N SER A 404 -20.26 -24.90 -26.09
CA SER A 404 -20.00 -24.80 -27.52
C SER A 404 -19.20 -23.54 -27.82
N HIS A 405 -18.67 -23.46 -29.05
CA HIS A 405 -17.97 -22.26 -29.55
C HIS A 405 -18.85 -21.00 -29.49
N LYS A 406 -20.17 -21.13 -29.53
CA LYS A 406 -21.09 -20.00 -29.37
C LYS A 406 -21.04 -19.39 -27.96
N ASP A 407 -20.82 -20.20 -26.92
CA ASP A 407 -20.68 -19.70 -25.55
C ASP A 407 -19.36 -18.96 -25.34
N GLU A 408 -18.29 -19.44 -25.97
CA GLU A 408 -17.00 -18.74 -26.01
C GLU A 408 -17.16 -17.35 -26.67
N GLN A 409 -17.82 -17.27 -27.82
CA GLN A 409 -18.09 -16.00 -28.50
C GLN A 409 -18.91 -15.03 -27.63
N TYR A 410 -19.84 -15.54 -26.83
CA TYR A 410 -20.60 -14.72 -25.90
C TYR A 410 -19.74 -14.17 -24.76
N LEU A 411 -18.83 -14.99 -24.21
CA LEU A 411 -17.88 -14.50 -23.21
C LEU A 411 -16.91 -13.49 -23.84
N GLN A 412 -16.40 -13.73 -25.04
CA GLN A 412 -15.56 -12.77 -25.76
C GLN A 412 -16.29 -11.44 -25.99
N LYS A 413 -17.56 -11.46 -26.41
CA LYS A 413 -18.35 -10.24 -26.60
C LYS A 413 -18.51 -9.44 -25.30
N ASP A 414 -18.72 -10.11 -24.18
CA ASP A 414 -18.79 -9.44 -22.88
C ASP A 414 -17.42 -8.89 -22.44
N LEU A 415 -16.30 -9.56 -22.80
CA LEU A 415 -14.94 -9.01 -22.61
C LEU A 415 -14.68 -7.78 -23.48
N ASP A 416 -15.14 -7.77 -24.74
CA ASP A 416 -15.03 -6.61 -25.63
C ASP A 416 -15.80 -5.41 -25.04
N GLY A 417 -16.97 -5.65 -24.44
CA GLY A 417 -17.73 -4.64 -23.70
C GLY A 417 -16.94 -4.08 -22.51
N ILE A 418 -16.32 -4.96 -21.72
CA ILE A 418 -15.43 -4.54 -20.63
C ILE A 418 -14.25 -3.71 -21.17
N ASN A 419 -13.61 -4.12 -22.27
CA ASN A 419 -12.48 -3.37 -22.83
C ASN A 419 -12.91 -1.99 -23.33
N ASN A 420 -14.05 -1.88 -24.03
CA ASN A 420 -14.61 -0.59 -24.44
C ASN A 420 -14.92 0.31 -23.23
N TRP A 421 -15.42 -0.26 -22.13
CA TRP A 421 -15.62 0.46 -20.87
C TRP A 421 -14.28 0.93 -20.28
N CYS A 422 -13.24 0.10 -20.34
CA CYS A 422 -11.89 0.46 -19.89
C CYS A 422 -11.34 1.66 -20.67
N GLU A 423 -11.52 1.69 -21.99
CA GLU A 423 -11.13 2.83 -22.83
C GLU A 423 -11.93 4.09 -22.47
N LEU A 424 -13.26 3.99 -22.38
CA LEU A 424 -14.15 5.11 -22.05
C LEU A 424 -13.84 5.72 -20.67
N TRP A 425 -13.54 4.87 -19.69
CA TRP A 425 -13.29 5.27 -18.31
C TRP A 425 -11.80 5.30 -17.94
N ARG A 426 -10.89 5.21 -18.93
CA ARG A 426 -9.43 5.34 -18.72
C ARG A 426 -8.87 4.37 -17.66
N MET A 427 -9.35 3.13 -17.66
CA MET A 427 -9.02 2.06 -16.72
C MET A 427 -8.32 0.90 -17.41
N ASP A 428 -7.05 1.06 -17.75
CA ASP A 428 -6.30 0.05 -18.49
C ASP A 428 -6.23 -1.31 -17.77
N LEU A 429 -6.36 -2.39 -18.53
CA LEU A 429 -6.09 -3.74 -18.06
C LEU A 429 -4.59 -4.04 -18.16
N ASN A 430 -4.07 -4.75 -17.17
CA ASN A 430 -2.75 -5.33 -17.21
C ASN A 430 -2.82 -6.71 -17.87
N GLN A 431 -2.79 -6.72 -19.21
CA GLN A 431 -2.91 -7.95 -20.01
C GLN A 431 -1.96 -9.07 -19.55
N SER A 432 -0.74 -8.73 -19.12
CA SER A 432 0.25 -9.72 -18.64
C SER A 432 -0.10 -10.42 -17.32
N LYS A 433 -1.12 -9.93 -16.61
CA LYS A 433 -1.63 -10.50 -15.37
C LYS A 433 -3.09 -10.94 -15.47
N CYS A 434 -3.73 -10.68 -16.59
CA CYS A 434 -5.02 -11.26 -16.88
C CYS A 434 -4.81 -12.74 -17.21
N GLU A 435 -5.63 -13.61 -16.64
CA GLU A 435 -5.44 -15.05 -16.71
C GLU A 435 -6.76 -15.75 -17.02
N VAL A 436 -6.69 -16.82 -17.79
CA VAL A 436 -7.84 -17.66 -18.14
C VAL A 436 -7.76 -18.98 -17.36
N LEU A 437 -8.85 -19.35 -16.72
CA LEU A 437 -9.01 -20.62 -16.01
C LEU A 437 -10.26 -21.34 -16.50
N SER A 438 -10.08 -22.52 -17.09
CA SER A 438 -11.17 -23.43 -17.44
C SER A 438 -11.36 -24.50 -16.36
N VAL A 439 -12.58 -24.61 -15.84
CA VAL A 439 -12.95 -25.53 -14.78
C VAL A 439 -13.97 -26.54 -15.33
N THR A 440 -13.61 -27.83 -15.36
CA THR A 440 -14.49 -28.89 -15.89
C THR A 440 -14.19 -30.26 -15.28
N ARG A 441 -15.17 -31.17 -15.32
CA ARG A 441 -14.97 -32.62 -15.08
C ARG A 441 -14.88 -33.43 -16.37
N ASN A 442 -15.02 -32.80 -17.53
CA ASN A 442 -14.90 -33.48 -18.82
C ASN A 442 -13.43 -33.76 -19.15
N LEU A 443 -13.14 -34.96 -19.65
CA LEU A 443 -11.80 -35.33 -20.11
C LEU A 443 -11.38 -34.58 -21.38
N LYS A 444 -12.35 -34.13 -22.18
CA LYS A 444 -12.13 -33.29 -23.36
C LYS A 444 -12.65 -31.89 -23.07
N LEU A 445 -11.74 -30.91 -23.12
CA LEU A 445 -12.06 -29.49 -23.03
C LEU A 445 -12.78 -29.04 -24.31
N VAL A 446 -13.72 -28.12 -24.16
CA VAL A 446 -14.17 -27.30 -25.29
C VAL A 446 -13.05 -26.29 -25.53
N PRO A 447 -12.40 -26.29 -26.71
CA PRO A 447 -11.36 -25.31 -27.02
C PRO A 447 -11.94 -23.90 -26.92
N SER A 448 -11.23 -23.02 -26.25
CA SER A 448 -11.60 -21.60 -26.14
C SER A 448 -10.34 -20.73 -26.16
N SER A 449 -10.43 -19.60 -26.84
CA SER A 449 -9.39 -18.57 -26.92
C SER A 449 -10.04 -17.21 -26.73
N TYR A 450 -9.49 -16.43 -25.80
CA TYR A 450 -10.00 -15.10 -25.48
C TYR A 450 -8.94 -14.04 -25.76
N HIS A 451 -9.40 -12.87 -26.21
CA HIS A 451 -8.56 -11.72 -26.52
C HIS A 451 -8.97 -10.54 -25.62
N LEU A 452 -7.98 -9.83 -25.08
CA LEU A 452 -8.12 -8.68 -24.19
C LEU A 452 -7.36 -7.48 -24.73
#